data_AF-A0AAU8LZ93-F1
#
_entry.id   AF-A0AAU8LZ93-F1
#
_cell.length_a   1.000
_cell.length_b   1.000
_cell.length_c   1.000
_cell.angle_alpha   90.00
_cell.angle_beta   90.00
_cell.angle_gamma   90.00
#
_symmetry.space_group_name_H-M   'P 1'
#
loop_
_entity.id
_entity.type
_entity.pdbx_description
1 polymer ?
#
loop_
_entity_poly.entity_id
_entity_poly.type
_entity_poly.pdbx_seq_one_letter_code
_entity_poly.pdbx_strand_id
1 'polypeptide(L)'
;MKLQHVIRGKLGCIKQEIYAYWSDVMYPLREEQVRAVIIAQGRSGSTVFEDILCSSGHFTGHGELLRKKVLFPQKFVVGFANACEGNFICHVKMVGHQSHQKNPSPVLDIIGNKSF
;
A
#
# COMPACT_ATOMS: atom_id res chain seq x y z
N MET A 1 18.40 24.81 -0.56
CA MET A 1 17.85 23.78 0.36
C MET A 1 16.77 22.85 -0.22
N LYS A 2 16.02 23.20 -1.28
CA LYS A 2 14.96 22.33 -1.86
C LYS A 2 15.47 21.06 -2.57
N LEU A 3 16.68 21.08 -3.15
CA LEU A 3 17.20 19.98 -3.97
C LEU A 3 17.53 18.71 -3.16
N GLN A 4 18.12 18.86 -1.97
CA GLN A 4 18.48 17.72 -1.11
C GLN A 4 17.26 16.97 -0.56
N HIS A 5 16.16 17.68 -0.30
CA HIS A 5 14.90 17.07 0.14
C HIS A 5 14.22 16.25 -0.97
N VAL A 6 14.28 16.73 -2.21
CA VAL A 6 13.73 16.02 -3.38
C VAL A 6 14.51 14.73 -3.66
N ILE A 7 15.85 14.78 -3.58
CA ILE A 7 16.71 13.62 -3.79
C ILE A 7 16.49 12.56 -2.69
N ARG A 8 16.44 12.97 -1.41
CA ARG A 8 16.12 12.07 -0.29
C ARG A 8 14.73 11.43 -0.43
N GLY A 9 13.73 12.21 -0.86
CA GLY A 9 12.36 11.72 -1.05
C GLY A 9 12.22 10.68 -2.17
N LYS A 10 12.99 10.82 -3.26
CA LYS A 10 13.07 9.84 -4.35
C LYS A 10 13.79 8.56 -3.92
N LEU A 11 14.92 8.69 -3.21
CA LEU A 11 15.70 7.53 -2.77
C LEU A 11 14.92 6.64 -1.80
N GLY A 12 14.15 7.24 -0.88
CA GLY A 12 13.29 6.49 0.04
C GLY A 12 12.16 5.74 -0.66
N CYS A 13 11.63 6.28 -1.77
CA CYS A 13 10.61 5.61 -2.58
C CYS A 13 11.18 4.33 -3.22
N ILE A 14 12.37 4.43 -3.81
CA ILE A 14 13.04 3.29 -4.45
C ILE A 14 13.33 2.18 -3.42
N LYS A 15 13.79 2.55 -2.21
CA LYS A 15 14.03 1.57 -1.14
C LYS A 15 12.76 0.83 -0.73
N GLN A 16 11.63 1.54 -0.60
CA GLN A 16 10.35 0.91 -0.27
C GLN A 16 9.87 -0.03 -1.38
N GLU A 17 10.01 0.35 -2.64
CA GLU A 17 9.67 -0.52 -3.77
C GLU A 17 10.53 -1.77 -3.82
N ILE A 18 11.85 -1.63 -3.68
CA ILE A 18 12.77 -2.77 -3.63
C ILE A 18 12.39 -3.70 -2.49
N TYR A 19 12.18 -3.16 -1.28
CA TYR A 19 11.80 -3.97 -0.12
C TYR A 19 10.51 -4.75 -0.35
N ALA A 20 9.48 -4.09 -0.90
CA ALA A 20 8.22 -4.74 -1.20
C ALA A 20 8.38 -5.86 -2.25
N TYR A 21 9.03 -5.57 -3.38
CA TYR A 21 9.21 -6.57 -4.43
C TYR A 21 10.08 -7.75 -4.00
N TRP A 22 11.10 -7.50 -3.17
CA TRP A 22 11.88 -8.59 -2.58
C TRP A 22 11.05 -9.40 -1.59
N SER A 23 10.21 -8.75 -0.79
CA SER A 23 9.37 -9.43 0.19
C SER A 23 8.28 -10.29 -0.46
N ASP A 24 7.74 -9.85 -1.60
CA ASP A 24 6.82 -10.62 -2.45
C ASP A 24 7.44 -11.95 -2.91
N VAL A 25 8.75 -11.98 -3.15
CA VAL A 25 9.49 -13.17 -3.61
C VAL A 25 9.99 -14.02 -2.46
N MET A 26 10.49 -13.41 -1.39
CA MET A 26 11.21 -14.11 -0.32
C MET A 26 10.29 -14.70 0.75
N TYR A 27 9.15 -14.06 1.00
CA TYR A 27 8.24 -14.48 2.07
C TYR A 27 7.00 -15.13 1.45
N PRO A 28 6.75 -16.42 1.75
CA PRO A 28 5.55 -17.09 1.26
C PRO A 28 4.30 -16.50 1.92
N LEU A 29 3.18 -16.61 1.22
CA LEU A 29 1.85 -16.36 1.78
C LEU A 29 1.65 -17.25 3.01
N ARG A 30 1.32 -16.63 4.14
CA ARG A 30 0.94 -17.36 5.36
C ARG A 30 -0.58 -17.49 5.37
N GLU A 31 -1.08 -18.71 5.26
CA GLU A 31 -2.52 -19.01 5.12
C GLU A 31 -3.36 -18.54 6.31
N GLU A 32 -2.76 -18.44 7.50
CA GLU A 32 -3.44 -18.05 8.74
C GLU A 32 -3.60 -16.52 8.90
N GLN A 33 -2.99 -15.72 8.02
CA GLN A 33 -2.99 -14.25 8.12
C GLN A 33 -4.10 -13.61 7.28
N VAL A 34 -4.87 -12.72 7.90
CA VAL A 34 -5.85 -11.88 7.21
C VAL A 34 -5.17 -10.65 6.63
N ARG A 35 -5.49 -10.32 5.38
CA ARG A 35 -4.92 -9.18 4.66
C ARG A 35 -6.03 -8.32 4.10
N ALA A 36 -6.11 -7.08 4.57
CA ALA A 36 -7.17 -6.15 4.22
C ALA A 36 -6.62 -4.91 3.52
N VAL A 37 -7.26 -4.53 2.41
CA VAL A 37 -7.00 -3.26 1.72
C VAL A 37 -8.27 -2.43 1.72
N ILE A 38 -8.25 -1.31 2.44
CA ILE A 38 -9.35 -0.35 2.45
C ILE A 38 -9.24 0.52 1.20
N ILE A 39 -10.16 0.37 0.27
CA ILE A 39 -10.26 1.23 -0.90
C ILE A 39 -11.14 2.42 -0.55
N ALA A 40 -10.60 3.62 -0.65
CA ALA A 40 -11.31 4.82 -0.19
C ALA A 40 -11.10 6.03 -1.11
N GLN A 41 -11.94 7.06 -0.97
CA GLN A 41 -11.69 8.36 -1.58
C GLN A 41 -10.94 9.27 -0.59
N GLY A 42 -10.32 10.34 -1.09
CA GLY A 42 -9.73 11.38 -0.23
C GLY A 42 -10.75 11.95 0.77
N ARG A 43 -10.34 12.10 2.05
CA ARG A 43 -11.17 12.59 3.17
C ARG A 43 -12.43 11.76 3.47
N SER A 44 -12.36 10.44 3.27
CA SER A 44 -13.44 9.49 3.59
C SER A 44 -13.41 8.91 5.01
N GLY A 45 -12.42 9.29 5.84
CA GLY A 45 -12.22 8.69 7.15
C GLY A 45 -11.47 7.35 7.13
N SER A 46 -10.91 6.92 5.98
CA SER A 46 -10.17 5.66 5.86
C SER A 46 -9.03 5.49 6.86
N THR A 47 -8.32 6.58 7.17
CA THR A 47 -7.26 6.58 8.18
C THR A 47 -7.82 6.34 9.58
N VAL A 48 -8.92 7.02 9.94
CA VAL A 48 -9.60 6.82 11.23
C VAL A 48 -10.13 5.40 11.35
N PHE A 49 -10.69 4.86 10.26
CA PHE A 49 -11.19 3.49 10.24
C PHE A 49 -10.07 2.46 10.41
N GLU A 50 -8.94 2.64 9.72
CA GLU A 50 -7.74 1.82 9.92
C GLU A 50 -7.25 1.88 11.37
N ASP A 51 -7.14 3.09 11.94
CA ASP A 51 -6.67 3.28 13.32
C ASP A 51 -7.59 2.55 14.32
N ILE A 52 -8.92 2.59 14.11
CA ILE A 52 -9.88 1.84 14.94
C ILE A 52 -9.63 0.33 14.83
N LEU A 53 -9.46 -0.20 13.62
CA LEU A 53 -9.17 -1.63 13.44
C LEU A 53 -7.85 -2.04 14.08
N CYS A 54 -6.82 -1.20 13.97
CA CYS A 54 -5.53 -1.45 14.62
C CYS A 54 -5.64 -1.41 16.15
N SER A 55 -6.49 -0.52 16.70
CA SER A 55 -6.68 -0.41 18.15
C SER A 55 -7.26 -1.66 18.80
N SER A 56 -7.90 -2.54 18.02
CA SER A 56 -8.38 -3.84 18.48
C SER A 56 -7.26 -4.86 18.76
N GLY A 57 -6.03 -4.59 18.32
CA GLY A 57 -4.91 -5.54 18.38
C GLY A 57 -4.94 -6.64 17.33
N HIS A 58 -6.00 -6.72 16.51
CA HIS A 58 -6.13 -7.74 15.48
C HIS A 58 -5.33 -7.44 14.21
N PHE A 59 -5.01 -6.19 13.92
CA PHE A 59 -4.34 -5.77 12.67
C PHE A 59 -3.14 -4.86 12.94
N THR A 60 -2.11 -5.00 12.10
CA THR A 60 -0.99 -4.07 12.00
C THR A 60 -1.25 -3.08 10.85
N GLY A 61 -1.41 -1.81 11.21
CA GLY A 61 -1.67 -0.72 10.27
C GLY A 61 -0.42 -0.29 9.50
N HIS A 62 -0.59 -0.03 8.21
CA HIS A 62 0.46 0.40 7.29
C HIS A 62 0.15 1.74 6.59
N GLY A 63 -1.01 2.33 6.90
CA GLY A 63 -1.42 3.63 6.40
C GLY A 63 -1.73 3.63 4.91
N GLU A 64 -1.51 4.78 4.29
CA GLU A 64 -1.76 4.98 2.86
C GLU A 64 -0.60 4.42 2.03
N LEU A 65 -0.72 3.18 1.58
CA LEU A 65 0.17 2.63 0.56
C LEU A 65 -0.24 3.18 -0.81
N LEU A 66 0.74 3.39 -1.71
CA LEU A 66 0.55 3.98 -3.04
C LEU A 66 0.30 5.49 -3.12
N ARG A 67 0.70 6.26 -2.09
CA ARG A 67 0.81 7.73 -2.17
C ARG A 67 1.73 8.24 -3.29
N LYS A 68 2.63 7.37 -3.75
CA LYS A 68 3.61 7.63 -4.80
C LYS A 68 3.39 6.63 -5.92
N LYS A 69 3.81 7.00 -7.13
CA LYS A 69 3.81 6.09 -8.28
C LYS A 69 4.81 4.97 -8.04
N VAL A 70 4.36 3.73 -8.13
CA VAL A 70 5.17 2.51 -8.08
C VAL A 70 5.01 1.74 -9.38
N LEU A 71 5.99 0.90 -9.72
CA LEU A 71 5.98 0.13 -10.97
C LEU A 71 4.90 -0.96 -11.01
N PHE A 72 4.76 -1.72 -9.92
CA PHE A 72 3.80 -2.83 -9.81
C PHE A 72 2.99 -2.72 -8.52
N PRO A 73 1.87 -1.97 -8.52
CA PRO A 73 1.10 -1.67 -7.31
C PRO A 73 0.64 -2.90 -6.55
N GLN A 74 0.22 -3.94 -7.27
CA GLN A 74 -0.18 -5.22 -6.67
C GLN A 74 0.97 -5.85 -5.89
N LYS A 75 2.10 -6.13 -6.56
CA LYS A 75 3.29 -6.74 -5.94
C LYS A 75 3.85 -5.88 -4.81
N PHE A 76 3.71 -4.56 -4.94
CA PHE A 76 4.08 -3.63 -3.88
C PHE A 76 3.26 -3.88 -2.61
N VAL A 77 1.92 -3.92 -2.71
CA VAL A 77 1.05 -4.15 -1.55
C VAL A 77 1.21 -5.58 -1.01
N VAL A 78 1.24 -6.59 -1.88
CA VAL A 78 1.44 -8.00 -1.47
C VAL A 78 2.78 -8.19 -0.76
N GLY A 79 3.85 -7.54 -1.25
CA GLY A 79 5.15 -7.58 -0.61
C GLY A 79 5.15 -7.04 0.82
N PHE A 80 4.48 -5.91 1.06
CA PHE A 80 4.29 -5.38 2.42
C PHE A 80 3.44 -6.31 3.29
N ALA A 81 2.37 -6.89 2.73
CA ALA A 81 1.54 -7.85 3.45
C ALA A 81 2.31 -9.14 3.81
N ASN A 82 3.15 -9.65 2.91
CA ASN A 82 3.99 -10.83 3.15
C ASN A 82 5.07 -10.60 4.21
N ALA A 83 5.64 -9.40 4.26
CA ALA A 83 6.65 -9.05 5.26
C ALA A 83 6.05 -8.80 6.66
N CYS A 84 4.74 -8.63 6.76
CA CYS A 84 4.05 -8.42 8.02
C CYS A 84 3.92 -9.74 8.79
N GLU A 85 4.33 -9.75 10.07
CA GLU A 85 4.27 -10.95 10.90
C GLU A 85 2.84 -11.28 11.39
N GLY A 86 1.92 -10.32 11.38
CA GLY A 86 0.52 -10.47 11.77
C GLY A 86 -0.46 -10.11 10.66
N ASN A 87 -1.75 -9.97 11.01
CA ASN A 87 -2.75 -9.53 10.04
C ASN A 87 -2.41 -8.13 9.53
N PHE A 88 -2.53 -7.96 8.23
CA PHE A 88 -2.14 -6.75 7.54
C PHE A 88 -3.37 -5.91 7.23
N ILE A 89 -3.29 -4.61 7.50
CA ILE A 89 -4.24 -3.65 6.95
C ILE A 89 -3.52 -2.43 6.40
N CYS A 90 -4.00 -1.95 5.27
CA CYS A 90 -3.62 -0.64 4.74
C CYS A 90 -4.83 0.00 4.06
N HIS A 91 -4.72 1.27 3.70
CA HIS A 91 -5.69 1.91 2.81
C HIS A 91 -5.03 2.43 1.54
N VAL A 92 -5.79 2.42 0.45
CA VAL A 92 -5.39 2.97 -0.84
C VAL A 92 -6.45 3.97 -1.27
N LYS A 93 -6.02 5.19 -1.59
CA LYS A 93 -6.94 6.23 -2.05
C LYS A 93 -7.10 6.15 -3.56
N MET A 94 -8.34 6.00 -4.00
CA MET A 94 -8.69 6.23 -5.39
C MET A 94 -8.46 7.70 -5.72
N VAL A 95 -7.66 7.97 -6.74
CA VAL A 95 -7.50 9.31 -7.28
C VAL A 95 -8.79 9.64 -8.03
N GLY A 96 -9.76 10.24 -7.33
CA GLY A 96 -10.94 10.80 -7.96
C GLY A 96 -10.56 12.04 -8.76
N HIS A 97 -10.71 12.00 -10.09
CA HIS A 97 -10.86 13.16 -10.98
C HIS A 97 -9.97 14.39 -10.64
N GLN A 98 -8.66 14.20 -10.47
CA GLN A 98 -7.72 15.30 -10.73
C GLN A 98 -7.21 15.10 -12.16
N SER A 99 -7.75 15.94 -13.03
CA SER A 99 -7.29 16.20 -14.40
C SER A 99 -5.78 16.00 -14.54
N HIS A 100 -5.39 15.18 -15.54
CA HIS A 100 -4.02 14.95 -16.04
C HIS A 100 -3.26 13.65 -15.72
N GLN A 101 -3.87 12.57 -15.18
CA GLN A 101 -3.20 11.25 -15.23
C GLN A 101 -3.78 10.35 -16.33
N LYS A 102 -3.02 10.19 -17.42
CA LYS A 102 -3.29 9.27 -18.55
C LYS A 102 -3.06 7.77 -18.23
N ASN A 103 -2.81 7.41 -16.97
CA ASN A 103 -2.48 6.03 -16.60
C ASN A 103 -3.63 5.41 -15.80
N PRO A 104 -3.89 4.09 -15.97
CA PRO A 104 -4.91 3.38 -15.20
C PRO A 104 -4.63 3.50 -13.70
N SER A 105 -5.71 3.60 -12.93
CA SER A 105 -5.64 3.70 -11.47
C SER A 105 -4.98 2.44 -10.90
N PRO A 106 -3.95 2.56 -10.04
CA PRO A 106 -3.30 1.40 -9.42
C PRO A 106 -4.26 0.57 -8.55
N VAL A 107 -5.42 1.12 -8.22
CA VAL A 107 -6.50 0.42 -7.51
C VAL A 107 -7.15 -0.66 -8.38
N LEU A 108 -7.27 -0.44 -9.69
CA LEU A 108 -7.84 -1.44 -10.61
C LEU A 108 -6.92 -2.67 -10.71
N ASP A 109 -5.61 -2.47 -10.66
CA ASP A 109 -4.62 -3.55 -10.64
C ASP A 109 -4.71 -4.40 -9.36
N ILE A 110 -5.06 -3.78 -8.23
CA ILE A 110 -5.24 -4.48 -6.94
C ILE A 110 -6.55 -5.29 -6.94
N ILE A 111 -7.66 -4.71 -7.41
CA ILE A 111 -8.99 -5.36 -7.39
C ILE A 111 -9.09 -6.52 -8.40
N GLY A 112 -8.37 -6.42 -9.54
CA GLY A 112 -8.50 -7.36 -10.66
C GLY A 112 -8.00 -8.79 -10.41
N ASN A 113 -7.37 -9.08 -9.26
CA ASN A 113 -6.75 -10.39 -9.00
C ASN A 113 -7.34 -11.04 -7.73
N LYS A 114 -7.79 -12.30 -7.85
CA LYS A 114 -8.47 -13.06 -6.78
C LYS A 114 -7.54 -13.62 -5.68
N SER A 115 -6.27 -13.22 -5.67
CA SER A 115 -5.21 -13.86 -4.86
C SER A 115 -4.86 -13.13 -3.56
N PHE A 116 -5.81 -12.40 -2.96
CA PHE A 116 -5.69 -11.93 -1.58
C PHE A 116 -6.17 -13.00 -0.59
#